data_AF-A0A9D1DZZ2-F1
#
_entry.id   AF-A0A9D1DZZ2-F1
#
_cell.length_a   1.000
_cell.length_b   1.000
_cell.length_c   1.000
_cell.angle_alpha   90.00
_cell.angle_beta   90.00
_cell.angle_gamma   90.00
#
_symmetry.space_group_name_H-M   'P 1'
#
loop_
_entity.id
_entity.type
_entity.pdbx_description
1 polymer ?
#
loop_
_entity_poly.entity_id
_entity_poly.type
_entity_poly.pdbx_seq_one_letter_code
_entity_poly.pdbx_strand_id
1 'polypeptide(L)'
;MTAHIKTLLSILTASVCLTSLLTGCQSAPAPAMEGHYTLQAQSVQVNGTIINITDWPGSSVTISAVDDETVTVSIDSLLLGFDTLTVSATAAGEGKDKYTFSGTYSGQDRDISVSGTVDGSALSLSITDTCTSPVTGRWTVARGEDALADISITYSSPAVTEIEVGGGITLPVETAVELMNELVRQNLTTTLDNLDYIELDRTGYLNISWKGDISTELEPLLTGVVQYWPAPDDSWIHLYLRRTITDAVGSPVSPIDFALAYSIDGSGSPVLEINQDTFAPWTGVLILALSSMDESTAPIAAILKEIAQSLTLPETAFSISVNLSPVQ
;
A
#
# COMPACT_ATOMS: atom_id res chain seq x y z
N MET A 1 -26.74 -9.83 0.96
CA MET A 1 -26.43 -9.43 -0.42
C MET A 1 -25.55 -8.19 -0.46
N THR A 2 -26.04 -7.00 -0.09
CA THR A 2 -25.24 -5.74 -0.13
C THR A 2 -24.03 -5.75 0.78
N ALA A 3 -24.16 -6.14 2.06
CA ALA A 3 -23.09 -6.01 3.07
C ALA A 3 -21.73 -6.55 2.60
N HIS A 4 -21.53 -7.87 2.48
CA HIS A 4 -20.19 -8.43 2.23
C HIS A 4 -19.61 -8.19 0.82
N ILE A 5 -20.45 -8.05 -0.24
CA ILE A 5 -19.93 -7.60 -1.54
C ILE A 5 -19.48 -6.14 -1.46
N LYS A 6 -20.20 -5.27 -0.72
CA LYS A 6 -19.68 -3.93 -0.40
C LYS A 6 -18.43 -4.01 0.47
N THR A 7 -18.36 -4.83 1.51
CA THR A 7 -17.15 -4.97 2.33
C THR A 7 -15.95 -5.36 1.45
N LEU A 8 -16.08 -6.34 0.57
CA LEU A 8 -15.01 -6.77 -0.33
C LEU A 8 -14.59 -5.67 -1.33
N LEU A 9 -15.55 -5.06 -2.03
CA LEU A 9 -15.25 -4.07 -3.08
C LEU A 9 -14.89 -2.69 -2.49
N SER A 10 -15.32 -2.38 -1.26
CA SER A 10 -14.92 -1.19 -0.51
C SER A 10 -13.61 -1.38 0.26
N ILE A 11 -13.22 -2.61 0.62
CA ILE A 11 -11.81 -2.93 0.94
C ILE A 11 -10.95 -2.63 -0.30
N LEU A 12 -11.36 -3.12 -1.47
CA LEU A 12 -10.70 -2.83 -2.76
C LEU A 12 -10.53 -1.32 -3.02
N THR A 13 -11.52 -0.51 -2.61
CA THR A 13 -11.53 0.94 -2.82
C THR A 13 -10.74 1.71 -1.75
N ALA A 14 -10.85 1.31 -0.48
CA ALA A 14 -10.21 2.01 0.64
C ALA A 14 -8.67 1.93 0.59
N SER A 15 -8.14 0.87 0.00
CA SER A 15 -6.69 0.56 -0.06
C SER A 15 -5.78 1.61 -0.70
N VAL A 16 -6.30 2.66 -1.32
CA VAL A 16 -5.60 3.30 -2.43
C VAL A 16 -4.44 4.27 -2.04
N CYS A 17 -4.33 4.83 -0.80
CA CYS A 17 -3.82 6.24 -0.72
C CYS A 17 -3.58 6.99 0.67
N LEU A 18 -2.44 7.72 0.98
CA LEU A 18 -2.31 9.12 1.62
C LEU A 18 -0.88 9.69 2.07
N THR A 19 -0.79 10.71 2.98
CA THR A 19 -0.05 12.02 2.97
C THR A 19 1.38 12.19 3.64
N SER A 20 1.78 13.43 4.06
CA SER A 20 3.17 14.00 4.20
C SER A 20 3.41 15.04 5.34
N LEU A 21 4.50 15.85 5.56
CA LEU A 21 5.84 16.29 5.01
C LEU A 21 6.57 17.06 6.21
N LEU A 22 7.84 17.52 6.42
CA LEU A 22 9.25 17.73 5.90
C LEU A 22 10.20 17.67 7.16
N THR A 23 11.51 18.04 7.33
CA THR A 23 12.72 18.63 6.65
C THR A 23 13.98 18.09 7.44
N GLY A 24 15.26 18.56 7.52
CA GLY A 24 16.17 19.52 6.84
C GLY A 24 16.74 20.69 7.71
N CYS A 25 18.01 21.17 7.71
CA CYS A 25 19.30 20.80 7.05
C CYS A 25 20.57 21.57 7.63
N GLN A 26 21.80 21.00 7.54
CA GLN A 26 23.19 21.60 7.59
C GLN A 26 23.78 22.17 8.93
N SER A 27 25.10 22.17 9.23
CA SER A 27 26.34 22.10 8.39
C SER A 27 27.65 21.59 9.07
N ALA A 28 28.61 21.12 8.24
CA ALA A 28 30.11 21.06 8.39
C ALA A 28 30.79 19.97 9.27
N PRO A 29 31.93 19.34 8.84
CA PRO A 29 32.41 18.03 9.34
C PRO A 29 33.58 18.02 10.36
N ALA A 30 33.88 16.85 10.96
CA ALA A 30 34.97 16.60 11.94
C ALA A 30 35.12 15.09 12.35
N PRO A 31 36.29 14.64 12.86
CA PRO A 31 36.95 13.34 12.56
C PRO A 31 36.52 12.05 13.28
N ALA A 32 36.96 10.91 12.69
CA ALA A 32 37.01 9.51 13.15
C ALA A 32 35.83 8.94 13.97
N MET A 33 34.99 8.12 13.32
CA MET A 33 33.54 8.09 13.66
C MET A 33 32.92 6.69 13.86
N GLU A 34 33.73 5.63 14.00
CA GLU A 34 33.32 4.23 13.82
C GLU A 34 32.62 3.60 15.03
N GLY A 35 31.47 2.94 14.84
CA GLY A 35 30.87 2.07 15.86
C GLY A 35 29.61 1.29 15.46
N HIS A 36 29.42 0.11 16.03
CA HIS A 36 28.12 -0.58 15.99
C HIS A 36 27.26 -0.10 17.14
N TYR A 37 26.18 0.63 16.83
CA TYR A 37 25.22 1.13 17.78
C TYR A 37 23.94 0.30 17.68
N THR A 38 23.53 -0.34 18.77
CA THR A 38 22.13 -0.81 18.88
C THR A 38 21.28 0.37 19.32
N LEU A 39 20.10 0.57 18.74
CA LEU A 39 19.14 1.56 19.21
C LEU A 39 18.66 1.20 20.63
N GLN A 40 19.32 1.77 21.65
CA GLN A 40 18.88 1.69 23.05
C GLN A 40 17.76 2.69 23.38
N ALA A 41 17.47 3.60 22.45
CA ALA A 41 16.25 4.41 22.50
C ALA A 41 15.03 3.47 22.47
N GLN A 42 13.96 3.84 23.18
CA GLN A 42 12.67 3.13 23.04
C GLN A 42 11.93 3.54 21.76
N SER A 43 12.38 4.60 21.07
CA SER A 43 11.72 5.12 19.89
C SER A 43 12.64 5.88 18.93
N VAL A 44 12.32 5.85 17.64
CA VAL A 44 12.90 6.70 16.59
C VAL A 44 11.86 7.70 16.11
N GLN A 45 12.28 8.91 15.73
CA GLN A 45 11.40 9.86 15.05
C GLN A 45 11.52 9.70 13.54
N VAL A 46 10.43 9.27 12.88
CA VAL A 46 10.32 9.17 11.42
C VAL A 46 9.17 10.06 10.98
N ASN A 47 9.43 11.02 10.08
CA ASN A 47 8.40 11.92 9.55
C ASN A 47 7.58 12.63 10.66
N GLY A 48 8.26 13.09 11.72
CA GLY A 48 7.65 13.71 12.90
C GLY A 48 6.91 12.74 13.84
N THR A 49 6.67 11.49 13.42
CA THR A 49 6.03 10.46 14.24
C THR A 49 7.06 9.72 15.08
N ILE A 50 6.78 9.58 16.38
CA ILE A 50 7.59 8.79 17.30
C ILE A 50 7.18 7.31 17.15
N ILE A 51 7.99 6.52 16.47
CA ILE A 51 7.81 5.07 16.30
C ILE A 51 8.49 4.36 17.47
N ASN A 52 7.77 3.51 18.19
CA ASN A 52 8.33 2.66 19.23
C ASN A 52 9.03 1.45 18.59
N ILE A 53 10.29 1.20 18.97
CA ILE A 53 11.10 0.12 18.40
C ILE A 53 10.56 -1.27 18.80
N THR A 54 9.77 -1.39 19.88
CA THR A 54 9.11 -2.67 20.21
C THR A 54 8.08 -3.11 19.18
N ASP A 55 7.62 -2.19 18.33
CA ASP A 55 6.64 -2.47 17.28
C ASP A 55 7.33 -2.98 16.00
N TRP A 56 8.66 -2.86 15.92
CA TRP A 56 9.53 -3.27 14.80
C TRP A 56 10.63 -4.24 15.28
N PRO A 57 10.26 -5.44 15.80
CA PRO A 57 11.20 -6.37 16.40
C PRO A 57 12.22 -6.90 15.38
N GLY A 58 13.48 -6.52 15.56
CA GLY A 58 14.60 -6.87 14.68
C GLY A 58 15.32 -5.66 14.07
N SER A 59 14.75 -4.45 14.17
CA SER A 59 15.38 -3.26 13.58
C SER A 59 16.69 -2.86 14.26
N SER A 60 17.70 -2.44 13.48
CA SER A 60 18.99 -1.95 13.97
C SER A 60 19.53 -0.77 13.15
N VAL A 61 20.46 0.01 13.72
CA VAL A 61 21.09 1.16 13.02
C VAL A 61 22.60 1.23 13.27
N THR A 62 23.40 0.71 12.34
CA THR A 62 24.87 0.67 12.43
C THR A 62 25.50 1.93 11.81
N ILE A 63 26.58 2.48 12.39
CA ILE A 63 27.27 3.68 11.88
C ILE A 63 28.78 3.41 11.75
N SER A 64 29.19 2.94 10.58
CA SER A 64 30.60 2.64 10.28
C SER A 64 31.31 3.88 9.72
N ALA A 65 32.51 4.20 10.21
CA ALA A 65 33.31 5.24 9.56
C ALA A 65 33.79 4.78 8.18
N VAL A 66 33.91 5.74 7.25
CA VAL A 66 34.63 5.56 5.99
C VAL A 66 35.93 6.37 6.03
N ASP A 67 35.86 7.59 6.57
CA ASP A 67 36.99 8.50 6.80
C ASP A 67 36.67 9.49 7.94
N ASP A 68 37.35 10.63 7.98
CA ASP A 68 37.20 11.69 8.98
C ASP A 68 36.02 12.66 8.73
N GLU A 69 35.35 12.57 7.57
CA GLU A 69 34.19 13.44 7.25
C GLU A 69 32.95 12.62 6.82
N THR A 70 33.09 11.30 6.69
CA THR A 70 32.10 10.40 6.08
C THR A 70 31.82 9.15 6.92
N VAL A 71 30.54 8.87 7.16
CA VAL A 71 30.05 7.59 7.74
C VAL A 71 29.07 6.88 6.82
N THR A 72 29.00 5.56 6.95
CA THR A 72 27.95 4.71 6.39
C THR A 72 26.94 4.41 7.48
N VAL A 73 25.70 4.86 7.32
CA VAL A 73 24.58 4.53 8.20
C VAL A 73 23.77 3.39 7.55
N SER A 74 23.77 2.22 8.18
CA SER A 74 22.88 1.09 7.84
C SER A 74 21.64 1.19 8.71
N ILE A 75 20.45 1.13 8.13
CA ILE A 75 19.15 1.15 8.82
C ILE A 75 18.42 -0.13 8.42
N ASP A 76 18.33 -1.07 9.35
CA ASP A 76 17.82 -2.41 9.09
C ASP A 76 16.38 -2.51 9.60
N SER A 77 15.45 -2.99 8.76
CA SER A 77 14.06 -3.35 9.10
C SER A 77 13.23 -2.29 9.87
N LEU A 78 13.57 -1.00 9.70
CA LEU A 78 12.90 0.13 10.37
C LEU A 78 12.02 0.96 9.42
N LEU A 79 12.21 0.81 8.11
CA LEU A 79 11.48 1.51 7.05
C LEU A 79 10.83 0.47 6.14
N LEU A 80 9.53 0.63 5.87
CA LEU A 80 8.81 -0.23 4.92
C LEU A 80 9.53 -0.23 3.56
N GLY A 81 9.57 -1.39 2.89
CA GLY A 81 10.30 -1.60 1.63
C GLY A 81 11.81 -1.79 1.75
N PHE A 82 12.41 -1.61 2.94
CA PHE A 82 13.86 -1.79 3.14
C PHE A 82 14.16 -2.85 4.21
N ASP A 83 14.64 -4.02 3.79
CA ASP A 83 15.32 -4.98 4.68
C ASP A 83 16.52 -4.30 5.37
N THR A 84 17.34 -3.62 4.56
CA THR A 84 18.42 -2.71 4.98
C THR A 84 18.48 -1.53 3.99
N LEU A 85 18.38 -0.30 4.51
CA LEU A 85 18.73 0.94 3.81
C LEU A 85 20.15 1.37 4.21
N THR A 86 21.04 1.52 3.23
CA THR A 86 22.40 2.04 3.46
C THR A 86 22.53 3.45 2.93
N VAL A 87 22.88 4.41 3.80
CA VAL A 87 23.05 5.83 3.47
C VAL A 87 24.47 6.28 3.76
N SER A 88 25.15 6.87 2.77
CA SER A 88 26.39 7.62 2.99
C SER A 88 26.05 9.00 3.56
N ALA A 89 26.69 9.38 4.65
CA ALA A 89 26.40 10.59 5.40
C ALA A 89 27.68 11.38 5.69
N THR A 90 27.64 12.70 5.45
CA THR A 90 28.65 13.63 5.95
C THR A 90 28.46 13.78 7.46
N ALA A 91 29.56 13.76 8.21
CA ALA A 91 29.50 13.69 9.67
C ALA A 91 30.55 14.60 10.35
N ALA A 92 30.20 15.00 11.57
CA ALA A 92 30.66 16.22 12.22
C ALA A 92 30.94 16.03 13.72
N GLY A 93 32.18 15.68 14.06
CA GLY A 93 32.69 15.68 15.44
C GLY A 93 32.50 17.02 16.18
N GLU A 94 31.70 17.00 17.25
CA GLU A 94 31.51 18.12 18.17
C GLU A 94 32.43 18.04 19.40
N GLY A 95 33.18 16.94 19.53
CA GLY A 95 34.09 16.67 20.63
C GLY A 95 34.87 15.37 20.41
N LYS A 96 35.55 14.89 21.44
CA LYS A 96 36.37 13.67 21.36
C LYS A 96 35.55 12.40 21.11
N ASP A 97 34.36 12.33 21.71
CA ASP A 97 33.50 11.13 21.75
C ASP A 97 32.05 11.49 21.34
N LYS A 98 31.86 12.60 20.61
CA LYS A 98 30.54 13.12 20.21
C LYS A 98 30.58 13.64 18.77
N TYR A 99 29.58 13.28 17.97
CA TYR A 99 29.42 13.79 16.60
C TYR A 99 27.95 13.87 16.16
N THR A 100 27.66 14.73 15.17
CA THR A 100 26.42 14.67 14.38
C THR A 100 26.69 14.05 13.00
N PHE A 101 25.64 13.60 12.31
CA PHE A 101 25.73 13.10 10.94
C PHE A 101 24.47 13.45 10.15
N SER A 102 24.62 13.62 8.84
CA SER A 102 23.51 13.82 7.90
C SER A 102 23.84 13.24 6.53
N GLY A 103 22.97 12.37 6.02
CA GLY A 103 23.07 11.76 4.70
C GLY A 103 21.72 11.71 3.99
N THR A 104 21.76 11.54 2.67
CA THR A 104 20.55 11.47 1.84
C THR A 104 20.63 10.28 0.88
N TYR A 105 19.59 9.45 0.89
CA TYR A 105 19.32 8.47 -0.14
C TYR A 105 18.26 9.02 -1.10
N SER A 106 18.35 8.67 -2.38
CA SER A 106 17.33 8.94 -3.40
C SER A 106 17.26 7.73 -4.33
N GLY A 107 16.09 7.11 -4.43
CA GLY A 107 15.86 5.84 -5.13
C GLY A 107 14.56 5.18 -4.69
N GLN A 108 14.09 4.15 -5.39
CA GLN A 108 12.79 3.49 -5.14
C GLN A 108 11.65 4.50 -4.93
N ASP A 109 11.60 5.54 -5.77
CA ASP A 109 10.63 6.64 -5.67
C ASP A 109 10.53 7.30 -4.27
N ARG A 110 11.66 7.42 -3.55
CA ARG A 110 11.78 8.06 -2.23
C ARG A 110 13.07 8.87 -2.09
N ASP A 111 12.95 10.06 -1.52
CA ASP A 111 14.06 10.87 -1.01
C ASP A 111 14.12 10.74 0.52
N ILE A 112 15.15 10.08 1.05
CA ILE A 112 15.27 9.77 2.48
C ILE A 112 16.45 10.52 3.07
N SER A 113 16.16 11.54 3.88
CA SER A 113 17.13 12.26 4.68
C SER A 113 17.28 11.59 6.05
N VAL A 114 18.48 11.10 6.34
CA VAL A 114 18.85 10.51 7.63
C VAL A 114 19.77 11.48 8.36
N SER A 115 19.46 11.79 9.62
CA SER A 115 20.33 12.61 10.46
C SER A 115 20.33 12.15 11.91
N GLY A 116 21.39 12.48 12.66
CA GLY A 116 21.46 12.09 14.05
C GLY A 116 22.63 12.68 14.82
N THR A 117 22.77 12.20 16.05
CA THR A 117 23.83 12.57 16.99
C THR A 117 24.26 11.34 17.76
N VAL A 118 25.56 11.09 17.81
CA VAL A 118 26.18 10.13 18.73
C VAL A 118 26.85 10.91 19.86
N ASP A 119 26.58 10.51 21.10
CA ASP A 119 27.23 11.04 22.31
C ASP A 119 27.69 9.86 23.19
N GLY A 120 28.96 9.49 23.06
CA GLY A 120 29.58 8.31 23.66
C GLY A 120 28.98 6.99 23.16
N SER A 121 27.88 6.57 23.76
CA SER A 121 27.12 5.36 23.39
C SER A 121 25.62 5.61 23.17
N ALA A 122 25.16 6.86 23.32
CA ALA A 122 23.79 7.25 23.04
C ALA A 122 23.68 7.68 21.57
N LEU A 123 22.71 7.11 20.85
CA LEU A 123 22.34 7.48 19.48
C LEU A 123 20.97 8.18 19.50
N SER A 124 20.92 9.41 19.00
CA SER A 124 19.71 10.10 18.58
C SER A 124 19.59 10.02 17.07
N LEU A 125 18.44 9.60 16.55
CA LEU A 125 18.19 9.40 15.11
C LEU A 125 16.88 10.07 14.69
N SER A 126 16.94 10.79 13.57
CA SER A 126 15.80 11.42 12.90
C SER A 126 15.81 11.04 11.42
N ILE A 127 14.68 10.55 10.91
CA ILE A 127 14.51 10.19 9.51
C ILE A 127 13.37 11.02 8.92
N THR A 128 13.64 11.66 7.78
CA THR A 128 12.63 12.30 6.92
C THR A 128 12.60 11.53 5.61
N ASP A 129 11.58 10.68 5.44
CA ASP A 129 11.36 9.77 4.32
C ASP A 129 10.25 10.32 3.43
N THR A 130 10.62 10.72 2.21
CA THR A 130 9.81 11.56 1.31
C THR A 130 9.47 10.78 0.04
N CYS A 131 8.30 10.16 -0.03
CA CYS A 131 7.85 9.47 -1.25
C CYS A 131 7.72 10.46 -2.43
N THR A 132 8.35 10.18 -3.57
CA THR A 132 8.37 11.00 -4.78
C THR A 132 7.67 10.36 -5.98
N SER A 133 7.12 9.15 -5.81
CA SER A 133 6.51 8.34 -6.88
C SER A 133 5.42 9.07 -7.68
N PRO A 134 5.24 8.82 -8.99
CA PRO A 134 4.16 9.41 -9.78
C PRO A 134 2.74 9.17 -9.24
N VAL A 135 2.53 8.09 -8.46
CA VAL A 135 1.25 7.82 -7.79
C VAL A 135 0.95 8.81 -6.65
N THR A 136 1.90 9.67 -6.30
CA THR A 136 1.84 10.62 -5.18
C THR A 136 1.11 11.91 -5.59
N GLY A 137 -0.21 11.98 -5.38
CA GLY A 137 -1.07 13.13 -5.69
C GLY A 137 -2.43 13.10 -4.96
N ARG A 138 -3.42 13.92 -5.31
CA ARG A 138 -4.80 13.77 -4.79
C ARG A 138 -5.67 13.06 -5.82
N TRP A 139 -6.36 11.98 -5.45
CA TRP A 139 -7.08 11.12 -6.39
C TRP A 139 -8.54 10.86 -6.00
N THR A 140 -9.35 10.56 -7.00
CA THR A 140 -10.71 10.01 -6.85
C THR A 140 -10.93 8.96 -7.95
N VAL A 141 -11.97 8.14 -7.86
CA VAL A 141 -12.23 7.11 -8.88
C VAL A 141 -12.69 7.80 -10.17
N ALA A 142 -11.98 7.51 -11.27
CA ALA A 142 -12.29 8.03 -12.59
C ALA A 142 -13.70 7.62 -13.05
N ARG A 143 -14.22 8.31 -14.08
CA ARG A 143 -15.56 8.08 -14.62
C ARG A 143 -15.50 7.86 -16.11
N GLY A 144 -16.18 6.81 -16.58
CA GLY A 144 -16.37 6.56 -18.01
C GLY A 144 -17.33 7.56 -18.65
N GLU A 145 -17.49 7.48 -19.98
CA GLU A 145 -18.43 8.33 -20.74
C GLU A 145 -19.90 8.17 -20.29
N ASP A 146 -20.22 7.05 -19.63
CA ASP A 146 -21.51 6.74 -19.01
C ASP A 146 -21.68 7.29 -17.57
N ALA A 147 -20.69 8.04 -17.07
CA ALA A 147 -20.57 8.56 -15.70
C ALA A 147 -20.52 7.50 -14.58
N LEU A 148 -20.43 6.21 -14.93
CA LEU A 148 -20.15 5.14 -13.96
C LEU A 148 -18.67 5.12 -13.60
N ALA A 149 -18.35 4.52 -12.45
CA ALA A 149 -16.98 4.34 -11.99
C ALA A 149 -16.16 3.57 -13.03
N ASP A 150 -14.96 4.06 -13.32
CA ASP A 150 -14.07 3.47 -14.31
C ASP A 150 -13.25 2.33 -13.67
N ILE A 151 -13.91 1.19 -13.57
CA ILE A 151 -13.44 -0.05 -12.98
C ILE A 151 -13.64 -1.14 -14.02
N SER A 152 -12.60 -1.91 -14.30
CA SER A 152 -12.67 -3.05 -15.20
C SER A 152 -12.30 -4.35 -14.48
N ILE A 153 -12.88 -5.45 -14.95
CA ILE A 153 -12.56 -6.81 -14.53
C ILE A 153 -12.12 -7.56 -15.78
N THR A 154 -10.90 -8.08 -15.77
CA THR A 154 -10.37 -8.95 -16.82
C THR A 154 -10.37 -10.38 -16.32
N TYR A 155 -10.70 -11.32 -17.20
CA TYR A 155 -10.64 -12.75 -16.91
C TYR A 155 -10.42 -13.52 -18.21
N SER A 156 -9.54 -14.52 -18.16
CA SER A 156 -9.22 -15.39 -19.28
C SER A 156 -8.84 -16.78 -18.76
N SER A 157 -9.32 -17.84 -19.39
CA SER A 157 -8.93 -19.21 -19.09
C SER A 157 -9.00 -20.08 -20.34
N PRO A 158 -7.98 -20.89 -20.65
CA PRO A 158 -8.09 -21.91 -21.70
C PRO A 158 -8.93 -23.12 -21.26
N ALA A 159 -9.23 -23.25 -19.97
CA ALA A 159 -9.98 -24.36 -19.39
C ALA A 159 -11.48 -24.06 -19.19
N VAL A 160 -11.86 -22.77 -19.09
CA VAL A 160 -13.24 -22.32 -18.92
C VAL A 160 -13.61 -21.42 -20.10
N THR A 161 -14.50 -21.89 -20.98
CA THR A 161 -14.99 -21.14 -22.16
C THR A 161 -16.39 -20.56 -21.97
N GLU A 162 -17.14 -21.09 -21.01
CA GLU A 162 -18.53 -20.72 -20.70
C GLU A 162 -18.73 -20.68 -19.16
N ILE A 163 -19.70 -19.90 -18.68
CA ILE A 163 -20.05 -19.75 -17.26
C ILE A 163 -21.57 -19.84 -17.09
N GLU A 164 -22.06 -20.55 -16.07
CA GLU A 164 -23.47 -20.50 -15.66
C GLU A 164 -23.75 -19.21 -14.88
N VAL A 165 -24.72 -18.40 -15.35
CA VAL A 165 -25.12 -17.11 -14.74
C VAL A 165 -26.38 -17.23 -13.88
N GLY A 166 -26.77 -18.46 -13.56
CA GLY A 166 -27.96 -18.83 -12.78
C GLY A 166 -29.14 -19.29 -13.64
N GLY A 167 -30.01 -20.10 -13.03
CA GLY A 167 -31.25 -20.57 -13.67
C GLY A 167 -31.06 -21.54 -14.83
N GLY A 168 -29.91 -22.20 -14.96
CA GLY A 168 -29.57 -23.03 -16.11
C GLY A 168 -29.22 -22.24 -17.38
N ILE A 169 -28.90 -20.94 -17.24
CA ILE A 169 -28.42 -20.10 -18.35
C ILE A 169 -26.89 -20.11 -18.34
N THR A 170 -26.32 -20.66 -19.40
CA THR A 170 -24.87 -20.65 -19.67
C THR A 170 -24.56 -19.59 -20.72
N LEU A 171 -23.52 -18.77 -20.49
CA LEU A 171 -23.03 -17.75 -21.43
C LEU A 171 -21.54 -17.99 -21.75
N PRO A 172 -21.05 -17.57 -22.94
CA PRO A 172 -19.61 -17.48 -23.20
C PRO A 172 -18.92 -16.59 -22.16
N VAL A 173 -17.66 -16.92 -21.83
CA VAL A 173 -16.88 -16.17 -20.83
C VAL A 173 -16.83 -14.67 -21.11
N GLU A 174 -16.59 -14.27 -22.36
CA GLU A 174 -16.53 -12.85 -22.76
C GLU A 174 -17.82 -12.11 -22.36
N THR A 175 -19.00 -12.65 -22.74
CA THR A 175 -20.32 -12.07 -22.42
C THR A 175 -20.64 -12.10 -20.92
N ALA A 176 -20.18 -13.12 -20.19
CA ALA A 176 -20.34 -13.18 -18.73
C ALA A 176 -19.47 -12.13 -18.02
N VAL A 177 -18.27 -11.86 -18.53
CA VAL A 177 -17.36 -10.83 -18.02
C VAL A 177 -17.86 -9.42 -18.39
N GLU A 178 -18.38 -9.20 -19.59
CA GLU A 178 -19.08 -7.96 -19.97
C GLU A 178 -20.24 -7.64 -19.02
N LEU A 179 -21.11 -8.64 -18.76
CA LEU A 179 -22.22 -8.51 -17.82
C LEU A 179 -21.75 -8.23 -16.39
N MET A 180 -20.67 -8.87 -15.94
CA MET A 180 -20.10 -8.57 -14.61
C MET A 180 -19.58 -7.13 -14.55
N ASN A 181 -18.86 -6.66 -15.58
CA ASN A 181 -18.32 -5.30 -15.65
C ASN A 181 -19.43 -4.25 -15.54
N GLU A 182 -20.50 -4.36 -16.34
CA GLU A 182 -21.65 -3.45 -16.24
C GLU A 182 -22.24 -3.45 -14.82
N LEU A 183 -22.55 -4.63 -14.28
CA LEU A 183 -23.20 -4.76 -12.98
C LEU A 183 -22.32 -4.29 -11.81
N VAL A 184 -21.01 -4.55 -11.83
CA VAL A 184 -20.08 -4.11 -10.79
C VAL A 184 -19.92 -2.58 -10.83
N ARG A 185 -19.73 -1.98 -12.01
CA ARG A 185 -19.63 -0.53 -12.17
C ARG A 185 -20.91 0.16 -11.67
N GLN A 186 -22.09 -0.33 -12.07
CA GLN A 186 -23.39 0.18 -11.59
C GLN A 186 -23.56 0.07 -10.07
N ASN A 187 -23.26 -1.09 -9.47
CA ASN A 187 -23.44 -1.30 -8.01
C ASN A 187 -22.41 -0.54 -7.17
N LEU A 188 -21.22 -0.30 -7.69
CA LEU A 188 -20.19 0.44 -6.98
C LEU A 188 -20.32 1.95 -7.08
N THR A 189 -20.71 2.52 -8.24
CA THR A 189 -20.83 3.97 -8.43
C THR A 189 -21.46 4.69 -7.23
N THR A 190 -22.66 4.29 -6.79
CA THR A 190 -23.35 4.92 -5.65
C THR A 190 -22.66 4.75 -4.30
N THR A 191 -21.79 3.76 -4.15
CA THR A 191 -20.93 3.60 -2.96
C THR A 191 -19.71 4.53 -3.06
N LEU A 192 -19.12 4.61 -4.25
CA LEU A 192 -17.95 5.43 -4.60
C LEU A 192 -18.25 6.93 -4.68
N ASP A 193 -19.50 7.33 -4.92
CA ASP A 193 -19.93 8.74 -4.86
C ASP A 193 -19.78 9.36 -3.45
N ASN A 194 -19.71 8.51 -2.41
CA ASN A 194 -19.40 8.93 -1.04
C ASN A 194 -17.89 9.01 -0.76
N LEU A 195 -17.05 8.42 -1.62
CA LEU A 195 -15.61 8.65 -1.55
C LEU A 195 -15.35 10.09 -2.04
N ASP A 196 -14.78 10.91 -1.19
CA ASP A 196 -14.48 12.30 -1.56
C ASP A 196 -13.17 12.38 -2.32
N TYR A 197 -12.10 12.00 -1.62
CA TYR A 197 -10.81 11.77 -2.19
C TYR A 197 -10.04 10.73 -1.40
N ILE A 198 -9.06 10.19 -2.09
CA ILE A 198 -7.97 9.40 -1.57
C ILE A 198 -6.69 10.04 -2.14
N GLU A 199 -5.84 10.62 -1.31
CA GLU A 199 -4.59 11.29 -1.71
C GLU A 199 -3.39 10.33 -1.56
N LEU A 200 -2.21 10.63 -2.05
CA LEU A 200 -0.92 10.00 -1.75
C LEU A 200 0.05 11.16 -1.65
N ASP A 201 0.72 11.32 -0.51
CA ASP A 201 1.76 12.35 -0.40
C ASP A 201 2.96 11.81 0.40
N ARG A 202 4.00 12.61 0.41
CA ARG A 202 5.41 12.29 0.64
C ARG A 202 5.80 11.94 2.08
N THR A 203 5.04 11.11 2.83
CA THR A 203 5.53 10.43 4.06
C THR A 203 5.02 8.99 4.26
N GLY A 204 4.16 8.45 3.38
CA GLY A 204 3.80 7.03 3.39
C GLY A 204 2.56 6.64 4.21
N TYR A 205 1.53 7.48 4.36
CA TYR A 205 0.47 7.31 5.39
C TYR A 205 -0.99 7.45 4.91
N LEU A 206 -1.79 6.37 4.99
CA LEU A 206 -3.20 6.32 4.54
C LEU A 206 -4.19 7.07 5.49
N ASN A 207 -5.03 8.00 5.00
CA ASN A 207 -6.00 8.84 5.74
C ASN A 207 -7.24 9.26 4.86
N ILE A 208 -8.14 8.33 4.52
CA ILE A 208 -9.21 8.50 3.50
C ILE A 208 -10.22 9.62 3.81
N SER A 209 -10.70 10.36 2.78
CA SER A 209 -11.82 11.32 2.90
C SER A 209 -13.15 10.70 2.43
N TRP A 210 -14.16 10.70 3.29
CA TRP A 210 -15.48 10.08 3.05
C TRP A 210 -16.63 11.04 3.39
N LYS A 211 -17.72 10.98 2.61
CA LYS A 211 -18.93 11.79 2.74
C LYS A 211 -20.04 11.01 3.42
N GLY A 212 -20.72 11.65 4.38
CA GLY A 212 -21.85 11.04 5.10
C GLY A 212 -21.41 9.92 6.03
N ASP A 213 -22.37 9.07 6.39
CA ASP A 213 -22.14 8.01 7.38
C ASP A 213 -21.23 6.90 6.81
N ILE A 214 -20.19 6.56 7.57
CA ILE A 214 -19.31 5.42 7.31
C ILE A 214 -20.01 4.16 7.85
N SER A 215 -19.99 3.05 7.10
CA SER A 215 -20.56 1.80 7.61
C SER A 215 -19.61 1.12 8.59
N THR A 216 -20.15 0.39 9.57
CA THR A 216 -19.37 -0.24 10.65
C THR A 216 -18.37 -1.29 10.16
N GLU A 217 -18.53 -1.80 8.94
CA GLU A 217 -17.58 -2.70 8.29
C GLU A 217 -16.37 -1.97 7.69
N LEU A 218 -16.47 -0.65 7.47
CA LEU A 218 -15.44 0.18 6.83
C LEU A 218 -14.77 1.14 7.82
N GLU A 219 -15.45 1.51 8.91
CA GLU A 219 -14.91 2.37 9.97
C GLU A 219 -13.47 2.00 10.39
N PRO A 220 -13.11 0.72 10.66
CA PRO A 220 -11.74 0.36 11.05
C PRO A 220 -10.67 0.63 9.97
N LEU A 221 -11.06 0.62 8.69
CA LEU A 221 -10.18 0.90 7.54
C LEU A 221 -10.02 2.40 7.32
N LEU A 222 -11.05 3.20 7.62
CA LEU A 222 -11.02 4.66 7.42
C LEU A 222 -10.43 5.41 8.62
N THR A 223 -10.52 4.85 9.85
CA THR A 223 -9.98 5.47 11.07
C THR A 223 -8.64 4.88 11.54
N GLY A 224 -8.16 3.83 10.87
CA GLY A 224 -6.91 3.16 11.21
C GLY A 224 -5.70 3.71 10.43
N VAL A 225 -4.52 3.71 11.05
CA VAL A 225 -3.27 4.05 10.35
C VAL A 225 -2.82 2.86 9.49
N VAL A 226 -2.99 2.97 8.17
CA VAL A 226 -2.31 2.13 7.17
C VAL A 226 -1.12 2.94 6.61
N GLN A 227 -0.08 2.26 6.14
CA GLN A 227 1.09 2.90 5.50
C GLN A 227 1.28 2.37 4.08
N TYR A 228 1.95 3.10 3.20
CA TYR A 228 2.26 2.64 1.84
C TYR A 228 3.75 2.80 1.50
N TRP A 229 4.25 2.00 0.55
CA TRP A 229 5.49 2.29 -0.16
C TRP A 229 5.42 1.85 -1.63
N PRO A 230 6.04 2.61 -2.54
CA PRO A 230 6.22 2.18 -3.93
C PRO A 230 7.38 1.18 -4.03
N ALA A 231 7.25 0.23 -4.94
CA ALA A 231 8.32 -0.62 -5.48
C ALA A 231 8.33 -0.41 -7.01
N PRO A 232 8.94 0.70 -7.50
CA PRO A 232 8.75 1.14 -8.89
C PRO A 232 9.44 0.24 -9.91
N ASP A 233 10.53 -0.43 -9.54
CA ASP A 233 11.24 -1.38 -10.42
C ASP A 233 10.37 -2.60 -10.77
N ASP A 234 9.48 -3.02 -9.86
CA ASP A 234 8.48 -4.09 -10.05
C ASP A 234 7.10 -3.55 -10.48
N SER A 235 6.93 -2.22 -10.51
CA SER A 235 5.65 -1.51 -10.73
C SER A 235 4.56 -1.88 -9.71
N TRP A 236 4.92 -2.04 -8.43
CA TRP A 236 3.99 -2.37 -7.33
C TRP A 236 3.85 -1.22 -6.31
N ILE A 237 2.68 -1.11 -5.66
CA ILE A 237 2.45 -0.31 -4.46
C ILE A 237 2.08 -1.27 -3.34
N HIS A 238 2.87 -1.29 -2.28
CA HIS A 238 2.61 -2.09 -1.10
C HIS A 238 1.86 -1.27 -0.04
N LEU A 239 0.98 -1.95 0.70
CA LEU A 239 0.14 -1.36 1.74
C LEU A 239 0.30 -2.15 3.04
N TYR A 240 0.83 -1.50 4.07
CA TYR A 240 0.99 -2.07 5.41
C TYR A 240 -0.25 -1.80 6.27
N LEU A 241 -1.13 -2.80 6.38
CA LEU A 241 -2.28 -2.77 7.28
C LEU A 241 -1.85 -3.19 8.69
N ARG A 242 -1.91 -2.24 9.62
CA ARG A 242 -1.57 -2.48 11.03
C ARG A 242 -2.47 -3.53 11.66
N ARG A 243 -1.91 -4.24 12.64
CA ARG A 243 -2.57 -5.27 13.44
C ARG A 243 -3.97 -4.88 13.95
N THR A 244 -4.16 -3.66 14.42
CA THR A 244 -5.45 -3.17 14.94
C THR A 244 -6.55 -3.13 13.87
N ILE A 245 -6.20 -3.00 12.61
CA ILE A 245 -7.12 -2.97 11.46
C ILE A 245 -7.39 -4.41 11.01
N THR A 246 -6.34 -5.22 10.86
CA THR A 246 -6.44 -6.61 10.41
C THR A 246 -7.17 -7.50 11.42
N ASP A 247 -6.94 -7.31 12.72
CA ASP A 247 -7.69 -7.99 13.79
C ASP A 247 -9.18 -7.52 13.80
N ALA A 248 -9.46 -6.26 13.45
CA ALA A 248 -10.83 -5.71 13.43
C ALA A 248 -11.67 -6.19 12.22
N VAL A 249 -11.06 -6.36 11.05
CA VAL A 249 -11.72 -6.98 9.88
C VAL A 249 -11.74 -8.52 9.94
N GLY A 250 -11.26 -9.12 11.03
CA GLY A 250 -11.29 -10.56 11.25
C GLY A 250 -10.29 -11.36 10.40
N SER A 251 -9.20 -10.73 9.96
CA SER A 251 -8.19 -11.38 9.12
C SER A 251 -7.45 -12.50 9.87
N PRO A 252 -7.21 -13.67 9.25
CA PRO A 252 -6.38 -14.73 9.82
C PRO A 252 -4.87 -14.41 9.76
N VAL A 253 -4.46 -13.37 9.03
CA VAL A 253 -3.08 -12.88 8.91
C VAL A 253 -3.04 -11.44 9.45
N SER A 254 -2.07 -11.13 10.32
CA SER A 254 -2.03 -9.87 11.06
C SER A 254 -0.64 -9.60 11.66
N PRO A 255 0.03 -8.46 11.39
CA PRO A 255 -0.33 -7.43 10.40
C PRO A 255 -0.24 -7.97 8.96
N ILE A 256 -0.54 -7.13 7.96
CA ILE A 256 -0.57 -7.50 6.53
C ILE A 256 0.26 -6.52 5.71
N ASP A 257 0.97 -7.06 4.72
CA ASP A 257 1.36 -6.37 3.50
C ASP A 257 0.41 -6.78 2.35
N PHE A 258 -0.03 -5.82 1.55
CA PHE A 258 -0.90 -6.02 0.39
C PHE A 258 -0.34 -5.24 -0.81
N ALA A 259 0.26 -5.95 -1.76
CA ALA A 259 0.92 -5.37 -2.92
C ALA A 259 -0.03 -5.26 -4.12
N LEU A 260 -0.45 -4.04 -4.46
CA LEU A 260 -1.16 -3.71 -5.69
C LEU A 260 -0.16 -3.58 -6.85
N ALA A 261 -0.50 -4.06 -8.04
CA ALA A 261 0.18 -3.61 -9.25
C ALA A 261 -0.30 -2.18 -9.61
N TYR A 262 0.57 -1.37 -10.21
CA TYR A 262 0.18 -0.06 -10.73
C TYR A 262 0.79 0.24 -12.11
N SER A 263 0.13 1.15 -12.84
CA SER A 263 0.73 1.83 -13.98
C SER A 263 0.30 3.29 -14.01
N ILE A 264 0.95 4.10 -14.84
CA ILE A 264 0.58 5.49 -15.09
C ILE A 264 0.08 5.59 -16.53
N ASP A 265 -1.12 6.13 -16.72
CA ASP A 265 -1.73 6.25 -18.04
C ASP A 265 -1.14 7.39 -18.88
N GLY A 266 -1.65 7.56 -20.11
CA GLY A 266 -1.24 8.65 -21.00
C GLY A 266 -1.61 10.07 -20.55
N SER A 267 -2.40 10.22 -19.48
CA SER A 267 -2.74 11.51 -18.85
C SER A 267 -1.87 11.85 -17.63
N GLY A 268 -1.11 10.87 -17.11
CA GLY A 268 -0.37 10.99 -15.84
C GLY A 268 -1.18 10.54 -14.61
N SER A 269 -2.32 9.87 -14.83
CA SER A 269 -3.18 9.34 -13.78
C SER A 269 -2.82 7.87 -13.45
N PRO A 270 -2.82 7.47 -12.17
CA PRO A 270 -2.56 6.09 -11.80
C PRO A 270 -3.73 5.15 -12.12
N VAL A 271 -3.39 3.98 -12.63
CA VAL A 271 -4.26 2.81 -12.73
C VAL A 271 -3.76 1.81 -11.71
N LEU A 272 -4.63 1.35 -10.81
CA LEU A 272 -4.30 0.34 -9.81
C LEU A 272 -4.95 -0.99 -10.17
N GLU A 273 -4.22 -2.09 -10.02
CA GLU A 273 -4.64 -3.42 -10.43
C GLU A 273 -4.40 -4.45 -9.33
N ILE A 274 -5.43 -5.22 -9.02
CA ILE A 274 -5.34 -6.48 -8.28
C ILE A 274 -5.32 -7.59 -9.31
N ASN A 275 -4.15 -8.17 -9.54
CA ASN A 275 -3.95 -9.32 -10.41
C ASN A 275 -3.93 -10.64 -9.61
N GLN A 276 -3.80 -11.77 -10.29
CA GLN A 276 -3.77 -13.10 -9.67
C GLN A 276 -2.64 -13.26 -8.64
N ASP A 277 -1.45 -12.67 -8.86
CA ASP A 277 -0.32 -12.77 -7.94
C ASP A 277 -0.55 -11.95 -6.65
N THR A 278 -1.08 -10.74 -6.78
CA THR A 278 -1.63 -9.93 -5.66
C THR A 278 -2.66 -10.73 -4.86
N PHE A 279 -3.49 -11.51 -5.56
CA PHE A 279 -4.65 -12.18 -5.00
C PHE A 279 -4.39 -13.59 -4.45
N ALA A 280 -3.26 -14.21 -4.79
CA ALA A 280 -2.94 -15.59 -4.41
C ALA A 280 -2.99 -15.87 -2.89
N PRO A 281 -2.52 -14.98 -1.99
CA PRO A 281 -2.67 -15.17 -0.54
C PRO A 281 -4.12 -15.12 -0.05
N TRP A 282 -5.00 -14.45 -0.81
CA TRP A 282 -6.36 -14.10 -0.43
C TRP A 282 -7.43 -15.01 -1.05
N THR A 283 -7.06 -15.83 -2.03
CA THR A 283 -7.99 -16.64 -2.81
C THR A 283 -8.87 -17.54 -1.94
N GLY A 284 -8.32 -18.13 -0.89
CA GLY A 284 -9.07 -18.96 0.06
C GLY A 284 -10.12 -18.17 0.85
N VAL A 285 -9.82 -16.93 1.24
CA VAL A 285 -10.77 -16.04 1.94
C VAL A 285 -11.90 -15.61 1.00
N LEU A 286 -11.58 -15.28 -0.26
CA LEU A 286 -12.58 -14.97 -1.28
C LEU A 286 -13.50 -16.17 -1.55
N ILE A 287 -12.93 -17.35 -1.83
CA ILE A 287 -13.71 -18.57 -2.13
C ILE A 287 -14.66 -18.87 -0.97
N LEU A 288 -14.21 -18.75 0.28
CA LEU A 288 -15.08 -18.92 1.44
C LEU A 288 -16.20 -17.87 1.49
N ALA A 289 -15.88 -16.58 1.30
CA ALA A 289 -16.88 -15.52 1.29
C ALA A 289 -17.94 -15.71 0.18
N LEU A 290 -17.51 -16.01 -1.05
CA LEU A 290 -18.39 -16.28 -2.19
C LEU A 290 -19.18 -17.58 -2.03
N SER A 291 -18.61 -18.63 -1.41
CA SER A 291 -19.31 -19.90 -1.16
C SER A 291 -20.49 -19.78 -0.19
N SER A 292 -20.55 -18.70 0.59
CA SER A 292 -21.68 -18.39 1.48
C SER A 292 -22.86 -17.71 0.78
N MET A 293 -22.75 -17.42 -0.51
CA MET A 293 -23.77 -16.69 -1.28
C MET A 293 -24.80 -17.63 -1.91
N ASP A 294 -26.08 -17.24 -1.85
CA ASP A 294 -27.19 -17.95 -2.48
C ASP A 294 -27.24 -17.64 -3.99
N GLU A 295 -26.99 -18.66 -4.80
CA GLU A 295 -26.94 -18.60 -6.27
C GLU A 295 -28.29 -18.22 -6.90
N SER A 296 -29.41 -18.38 -6.19
CA SER A 296 -30.75 -18.28 -6.76
C SER A 296 -31.23 -16.86 -7.11
N THR A 297 -30.46 -15.81 -6.80
CA THR A 297 -30.92 -14.41 -6.91
C THR A 297 -29.94 -13.37 -7.48
N ALA A 298 -28.67 -13.70 -7.76
CA ALA A 298 -27.69 -12.71 -8.23
C ALA A 298 -26.66 -13.29 -9.24
N PRO A 299 -26.77 -12.95 -10.56
CA PRO A 299 -25.82 -13.43 -11.58
C PRO A 299 -24.35 -13.14 -11.28
N ILE A 300 -24.07 -11.97 -10.68
CA ILE A 300 -22.71 -11.56 -10.25
C ILE A 300 -22.08 -12.61 -9.34
N ALA A 301 -22.86 -13.19 -8.41
CA ALA A 301 -22.34 -14.14 -7.43
C ALA A 301 -21.99 -15.49 -8.06
N ALA A 302 -22.78 -15.95 -9.04
CA ALA A 302 -22.49 -17.15 -9.82
C ALA A 302 -21.19 -16.98 -10.64
N ILE A 303 -21.08 -15.88 -11.39
CA ILE A 303 -19.90 -15.62 -12.24
C ILE A 303 -18.63 -15.44 -11.40
N LEU A 304 -18.70 -14.68 -10.29
CA LEU A 304 -17.57 -14.54 -9.35
C LEU A 304 -17.17 -15.88 -8.73
N LYS A 305 -18.12 -16.75 -8.40
CA LYS A 305 -17.86 -18.07 -7.81
C LYS A 305 -17.21 -19.02 -8.81
N GLU A 306 -17.59 -18.96 -10.10
CA GLU A 306 -16.96 -19.75 -11.15
C GLU A 306 -15.53 -19.29 -11.42
N ILE A 307 -15.32 -17.97 -11.54
CA ILE A 307 -13.98 -17.37 -11.65
C ILE A 307 -13.12 -17.75 -10.43
N ALA A 308 -13.62 -17.59 -9.20
CA ALA A 308 -12.86 -17.88 -7.99
C ALA A 308 -12.44 -19.35 -7.86
N GLN A 309 -13.19 -20.29 -8.44
CA GLN A 309 -12.79 -21.70 -8.55
C GLN A 309 -11.71 -21.88 -9.64
N SER A 310 -11.87 -21.24 -10.79
CA SER A 310 -10.94 -21.37 -11.92
C SER A 310 -9.58 -20.68 -11.70
N LEU A 311 -9.45 -19.75 -10.74
CA LEU A 311 -8.16 -19.19 -10.30
C LEU A 311 -7.11 -20.24 -9.89
N THR A 312 -7.53 -21.49 -9.63
CA THR A 312 -6.66 -22.62 -9.31
C THR A 312 -6.19 -23.44 -10.53
N LEU A 313 -6.69 -23.11 -11.73
CA LEU A 313 -6.36 -23.81 -12.98
C LEU A 313 -5.14 -23.18 -13.68
N PRO A 314 -4.31 -23.96 -14.37
CA PRO A 314 -3.19 -23.43 -15.16
C PRO A 314 -3.66 -22.39 -16.20
N GLU A 315 -2.80 -21.41 -16.49
CA GLU A 315 -2.98 -20.41 -17.56
C GLU A 315 -4.29 -19.59 -17.45
N THR A 316 -4.96 -19.63 -16.29
CA THR A 316 -6.14 -18.82 -15.99
C THR A 316 -5.71 -17.52 -15.34
N ALA A 317 -5.93 -16.39 -16.01
CA ALA A 317 -5.60 -15.05 -15.55
C ALA A 317 -6.87 -14.30 -15.11
N PHE A 318 -6.73 -13.47 -14.08
CA PHE A 318 -7.78 -12.61 -13.56
C PHE A 318 -7.18 -11.31 -13.03
N SER A 319 -7.86 -10.19 -13.27
CA SER A 319 -7.56 -8.96 -12.56
C SER A 319 -8.76 -8.03 -12.42
N ILE A 320 -8.67 -7.13 -11.45
CA ILE A 320 -9.58 -5.98 -11.28
C ILE A 320 -8.72 -4.72 -11.35
N SER A 321 -8.99 -3.85 -12.31
CA SER A 321 -8.33 -2.55 -12.47
C SER A 321 -9.26 -1.41 -12.08
N VAL A 322 -8.71 -0.37 -11.45
CA VAL A 322 -9.41 0.86 -11.09
C VAL A 322 -8.62 2.03 -11.65
N ASN A 323 -9.25 2.79 -12.55
CA ASN A 323 -8.68 4.04 -13.06
C ASN A 323 -8.95 5.17 -12.06
N LEU A 324 -7.94 5.99 -11.80
CA LEU A 324 -8.04 7.13 -10.90
C LEU A 324 -7.98 8.44 -11.69
N SER A 325 -8.39 9.54 -11.06
CA SER A 325 -8.31 10.88 -11.64
C SER A 325 -7.89 11.90 -10.59
N PRO A 326 -7.09 12.92 -10.96
CA PRO A 326 -6.65 13.93 -10.01
C PRO A 326 -7.82 14.77 -9.50
N VAL A 327 -7.82 15.06 -8.20
CA VAL A 327 -8.77 15.97 -7.56
C VAL A 327 -8.37 17.41 -7.89
N GLN A 328 -9.35 18.23 -8.25
CA GLN A 328 -9.20 19.65 -8.65
C GLN A 328 -9.42 20.61 -7.47
#